data_AF-A0A550D3H3-F1
#
_entry.id   AF-A0A550D3H3-F1
#
_cell.length_a   1.000
_cell.length_b   1.000
_cell.length_c   1.000
_cell.angle_alpha   90.00
_cell.angle_beta   90.00
_cell.angle_gamma   90.00
#
_symmetry.space_group_name_H-M   'P 1'
#
loop_
_entity.id
_entity.type
_entity.pdbx_description
1 polymer ?
#
loop_
_entity_poly.entity_id
_entity_poly.type
_entity_poly.pdbx_seq_one_letter_code
_entity_poly.pdbx_strand_id
1 'polypeptide(L)'
;PISSSMCLNSLKFINGNVESIIAEQAIETINSLNVLGIILTYITNEGTAKGVDHKVKTLVDKIKGIREYAGGVSSLSDIQFLGSIGFNYVIVGMAFYLNKLREGRLGEDI
;
A
#
# COMPACT_ATOMS: atom_id res chain seq x y z
N PRO A 1 25.16 2.86 -18.49
CA PRO A 1 25.30 2.35 -17.10
C PRO A 1 24.08 2.79 -16.27
N ILE A 2 22.99 2.06 -16.39
CA ILE A 2 21.81 2.23 -15.53
C ILE A 2 21.98 1.17 -14.46
N SER A 3 22.36 1.60 -13.25
CA SER A 3 22.44 0.72 -12.09
C SER A 3 21.04 0.23 -11.77
N SER A 4 20.78 -1.04 -12.05
CA SER A 4 19.57 -1.75 -11.66
C SER A 4 19.48 -1.81 -10.13
N SER A 5 18.79 -0.86 -9.51
CA SER A 5 18.41 -0.96 -8.10
C SER A 5 17.13 -1.77 -7.98
N MET A 6 17.27 -3.09 -8.06
CA MET A 6 16.25 -4.03 -7.64
C MET A 6 16.18 -3.95 -6.10
N CYS A 7 15.23 -3.18 -5.58
CA CYS A 7 14.93 -3.16 -4.14
C CYS A 7 13.50 -3.65 -3.93
N LEU A 8 13.30 -4.95 -4.12
CA LEU A 8 12.11 -5.66 -3.67
C LEU A 8 12.43 -6.32 -2.33
N ASN A 9 12.65 -5.50 -1.29
CA ASN A 9 12.47 -5.96 0.09
C ASN A 9 10.99 -5.80 0.44
N SER A 10 10.12 -6.57 -0.23
CA SER A 10 8.76 -6.75 0.27
C SER A 10 8.85 -7.62 1.52
N LEU A 11 8.85 -7.00 2.71
CA LEU A 11 8.80 -7.73 3.96
C LEU A 11 7.40 -8.36 4.08
N LYS A 12 7.28 -9.64 3.69
CA LYS A 12 6.06 -10.43 3.88
C LYS A 12 6.08 -11.02 5.29
N PHE A 13 5.16 -10.59 6.14
CA PHE A 13 4.89 -11.29 7.40
C PHE A 13 4.05 -12.53 7.08
N ILE A 14 4.72 -13.68 6.96
CA ILE A 14 4.08 -14.98 6.72
C ILE A 14 3.71 -15.58 8.08
N ASN A 15 2.42 -15.73 8.34
CA ASN A 15 1.92 -16.28 9.58
C ASN A 15 2.19 -17.80 9.61
N GLY A 16 3.27 -18.17 10.29
CA GLY A 16 3.70 -19.56 10.51
C GLY A 16 4.57 -19.63 11.76
N ASN A 17 3.95 -19.40 12.93
CA ASN A 17 4.55 -19.44 14.27
C ASN A 17 5.62 -18.37 14.57
N VAL A 18 5.26 -17.08 14.64
CA VAL A 18 6.15 -16.01 15.16
C VAL A 18 5.29 -14.90 15.77
N GLU A 19 5.72 -14.34 16.89
CA GLU A 19 5.05 -13.24 17.61
C GLU A 19 4.51 -12.15 16.68
N SER A 20 3.27 -11.74 16.92
CA SER A 20 2.63 -10.63 16.18
C SER A 20 3.33 -9.31 16.56
N ILE A 21 4.19 -8.81 15.68
CA ILE A 21 4.71 -7.45 15.79
C ILE A 21 3.62 -6.47 15.35
N ILE A 22 3.39 -5.43 16.15
CA ILE A 22 2.41 -4.39 15.81
C ILE A 22 2.93 -3.63 14.58
N ALA A 23 2.07 -3.33 13.60
CA ALA A 23 2.46 -2.69 12.33
C ALA A 23 3.33 -1.43 12.52
N GLU A 24 3.08 -0.68 13.60
CA GLU A 24 3.83 0.51 13.98
C GLU A 24 5.29 0.20 14.32
N GLN A 25 5.54 -0.85 15.10
CA GLN A 25 6.90 -1.31 15.44
C GLN A 25 7.65 -1.82 14.20
N ALA A 26 6.93 -2.47 13.28
CA ALA A 26 7.49 -2.89 12.00
C ALA A 26 7.90 -1.66 11.15
N ILE A 27 7.05 -0.63 11.08
CA ILE A 27 7.36 0.63 10.40
C ILE A 27 8.58 1.31 11.03
N GLU A 28 8.67 1.38 12.36
CA GLU A 28 9.83 1.93 13.06
C GLU A 28 11.12 1.18 12.73
N THR A 29 11.05 -0.15 12.72
CA THR A 29 12.17 -1.02 12.35
C THR A 29 12.62 -0.73 10.91
N ILE A 30 11.68 -0.72 9.96
CA ILE A 30 11.99 -0.48 8.55
C ILE A 30 12.51 0.94 8.32
N ASN A 31 11.97 1.94 9.02
CA ASN A 31 12.45 3.32 8.96
C ASN A 31 13.90 3.48 9.47
N SER A 32 14.39 2.56 10.30
CA SER A 32 15.80 2.53 10.73
C SER A 32 16.71 1.96 9.65
N LEU A 33 16.14 1.23 8.69
CA LEU A 33 16.82 0.78 7.48
C LEU A 33 16.80 1.92 6.46
N ASN A 34 17.90 2.11 5.73
CA ASN A 34 18.00 3.12 4.68
C ASN A 34 17.25 2.69 3.41
N VAL A 35 15.95 2.42 3.53
CA VAL A 35 15.06 2.01 2.43
C VAL A 35 14.47 3.24 1.74
N LEU A 36 14.17 3.11 0.45
CA LEU A 36 13.54 4.17 -0.33
C LEU A 36 12.06 4.38 0.05
N GLY A 37 11.36 3.33 0.44
CA GLY A 37 9.94 3.37 0.74
C GLY A 37 9.38 2.05 1.25
N ILE A 38 8.09 2.07 1.56
CA ILE A 38 7.35 0.95 2.14
C ILE A 38 6.09 0.71 1.33
N ILE A 39 5.88 -0.57 0.98
CA ILE A 39 4.58 -1.06 0.51
C ILE A 39 3.82 -1.60 1.72
N LEU A 40 2.70 -0.96 2.05
CA LEU A 40 1.81 -1.38 3.12
C LEU A 40 0.63 -2.17 2.54
N THR A 41 0.63 -3.49 2.74
CA THR A 41 -0.46 -4.37 2.31
C THR A 41 -1.45 -4.64 3.44
N TYR A 42 -2.71 -4.24 3.26
CA TYR A 42 -3.78 -4.53 4.21
C TYR A 42 -4.43 -5.88 3.92
N ILE A 43 -3.89 -6.94 4.54
CA ILE A 43 -4.22 -8.34 4.25
C ILE A 43 -5.69 -8.69 4.44
N THR A 44 -6.39 -8.06 5.39
CA THR A 44 -7.80 -8.34 5.69
C THR A 44 -8.71 -8.04 4.50
N ASN A 45 -8.30 -7.08 3.66
CA ASN A 45 -9.05 -6.66 2.49
C ASN A 45 -8.36 -7.08 1.18
N GLU A 46 -7.16 -7.66 1.24
CA GLU A 46 -6.42 -8.10 0.07
C GLU A 46 -7.22 -9.12 -0.77
N GLY A 47 -7.19 -8.98 -2.10
CA GLY A 47 -7.94 -9.86 -3.01
C GLY A 47 -9.46 -9.69 -3.00
N THR A 48 -10.04 -8.81 -2.17
CA THR A 48 -11.50 -8.72 -2.02
C THR A 48 -12.18 -7.70 -2.94
N ALA A 49 -11.48 -6.63 -3.35
CA ALA A 49 -12.08 -5.45 -4.01
C ALA A 49 -13.35 -4.93 -3.29
N LYS A 50 -13.31 -4.91 -1.95
CA LYS A 50 -14.40 -4.45 -1.06
C LYS A 50 -14.20 -3.05 -0.47
N GLY A 51 -13.11 -2.37 -0.82
CA GLY A 51 -12.74 -1.06 -0.29
C GLY A 51 -11.55 -1.13 0.67
N VAL A 52 -11.00 0.04 0.96
CA VAL A 52 -9.82 0.23 1.82
C VAL A 52 -10.22 0.38 3.28
N ASP A 53 -9.35 -0.04 4.20
CA ASP A 53 -9.56 0.24 5.63
C ASP A 53 -9.05 1.64 5.99
N HIS A 54 -9.95 2.53 6.40
CA HIS A 54 -9.63 3.90 6.77
C HIS A 54 -8.73 4.03 8.00
N LYS A 55 -8.57 2.97 8.81
CA LYS A 55 -7.60 2.94 9.92
C LYS A 55 -6.16 3.09 9.42
N VAL A 56 -5.88 2.82 8.15
CA VAL A 56 -4.54 3.01 7.56
C VAL A 56 -3.99 4.43 7.72
N LYS A 57 -4.87 5.44 7.88
CA LYS A 57 -4.47 6.83 8.16
C LYS A 57 -3.62 6.97 9.43
N THR A 58 -3.71 6.04 10.38
CA THR A 58 -2.90 6.11 11.62
C THR A 58 -1.45 5.67 11.40
N LEU A 59 -1.15 5.05 10.24
CA LEU A 59 0.15 4.47 9.92
C LEU A 59 0.93 5.30 8.89
N VAL A 60 0.23 5.97 7.96
CA VAL A 60 0.84 6.64 6.80
C VAL A 60 1.89 7.68 7.19
N ASP A 61 1.64 8.49 8.22
CA ASP A 61 2.57 9.54 8.66
C ASP A 61 3.82 8.98 9.36
N LYS A 62 3.75 7.72 9.80
CA LYS A 62 4.89 7.03 10.41
C LYS A 62 5.87 6.53 9.36
N ILE A 63 5.48 6.42 8.09
CA ILE A 63 6.33 5.89 7.02
C ILE A 63 7.26 7.00 6.50
N LYS A 64 8.57 6.72 6.49
CA LYS A 64 9.57 7.54 5.81
C LYS A 64 9.75 7.10 4.36
N GLY A 65 10.04 8.06 3.48
CA GLY A 65 10.24 7.80 2.06
C GLY A 65 8.93 7.59 1.28
N ILE A 66 9.00 6.79 0.21
CA ILE A 66 7.87 6.49 -0.67
C ILE A 66 6.85 5.61 0.06
N ARG A 67 5.58 5.95 -0.06
CA ARG A 67 4.46 5.28 0.60
C ARG A 67 3.57 4.65 -0.46
N GLU A 68 3.52 3.33 -0.50
CA GLU A 68 2.65 2.59 -1.41
C GLU A 68 1.61 1.81 -0.63
N TYR A 69 0.36 1.85 -1.10
CA TYR A 69 -0.73 1.09 -0.49
C TYR A 69 -1.15 -0.08 -1.37
N ALA A 70 -1.39 -1.24 -0.74
CA ALA A 70 -1.99 -2.41 -1.39
C ALA A 70 -3.09 -3.03 -0.51
N GLY A 71 -4.09 -3.64 -1.15
CA GLY A 71 -5.14 -4.41 -0.50
C GLY A 71 -6.51 -3.73 -0.52
N GLY A 72 -7.54 -4.44 -0.98
CA GLY A 72 -8.93 -3.98 -0.88
C GLY A 72 -9.41 -2.91 -1.86
N VAL A 73 -8.52 -2.13 -2.47
CA VAL A 73 -8.86 -1.03 -3.40
C VAL A 73 -9.92 -1.47 -4.42
N SER A 74 -11.01 -0.71 -4.51
CA SER A 74 -12.21 -1.10 -5.26
C SER A 74 -12.79 0.01 -6.13
N SER A 75 -12.43 1.26 -5.89
CA SER A 75 -13.06 2.45 -6.46
C SER A 75 -12.09 3.63 -6.63
N LEU A 76 -12.48 4.64 -7.40
CA LEU A 76 -11.71 5.90 -7.52
C LEU A 76 -11.69 6.68 -6.20
N SER A 77 -12.78 6.64 -5.44
CA SER A 77 -12.84 7.25 -4.11
C SER A 77 -11.84 6.64 -3.14
N ASP A 78 -11.54 5.34 -3.25
CA ASP A 78 -10.48 4.70 -2.46
C ASP A 78 -9.11 5.32 -2.80
N ILE A 79 -8.82 5.50 -4.10
CA ILE A 79 -7.56 6.08 -4.58
C ILE A 79 -7.43 7.54 -4.13
N GLN A 80 -8.49 8.33 -4.30
CA GLN A 80 -8.55 9.73 -3.84
C GLN A 80 -8.35 9.83 -2.34
N PHE A 81 -9.00 8.98 -1.55
CA PHE A 81 -8.82 8.92 -0.11
C PHE A 81 -7.36 8.61 0.25
N LEU A 82 -6.77 7.56 -0.32
CA LEU A 82 -5.38 7.17 -0.06
C LEU A 82 -4.39 8.28 -0.42
N GLY A 83 -4.58 8.94 -1.56
CA GLY A 83 -3.79 10.12 -1.94
C GLY A 83 -3.95 11.26 -0.95
N SER A 84 -5.18 11.54 -0.50
CA SER A 84 -5.46 12.63 0.45
C SER A 84 -4.82 12.45 1.82
N ILE A 85 -4.56 11.21 2.24
CA ILE A 85 -3.87 10.91 3.51
C ILE A 85 -2.36 10.73 3.35
N GLY A 86 -1.82 10.89 2.13
CA GLY A 86 -0.37 10.96 1.89
C GLY A 86 0.29 9.69 1.37
N PHE A 87 -0.45 8.74 0.78
CA PHE A 87 0.16 7.69 -0.05
C PHE A 87 0.60 8.27 -1.41
N ASN A 88 1.78 7.84 -1.89
CA ASN A 88 2.31 8.25 -3.18
C ASN A 88 1.77 7.38 -4.31
N TYR A 89 1.61 6.07 -4.06
CA TYR A 89 1.17 5.11 -5.06
C TYR A 89 0.15 4.12 -4.48
N VAL A 90 -0.74 3.63 -5.34
CA VAL A 90 -1.79 2.67 -4.97
C VAL A 90 -1.73 1.48 -5.92
N ILE A 91 -1.55 0.28 -5.37
CA ILE A 91 -1.51 -0.97 -6.11
C ILE A 91 -2.94 -1.51 -6.25
N VAL A 92 -3.45 -1.50 -7.50
CA VAL A 92 -4.79 -2.00 -7.82
C VAL A 92 -4.71 -3.42 -8.37
N GLY A 93 -5.15 -4.39 -7.57
CA GLY A 93 -5.21 -5.80 -7.94
C GLY A 93 -6.61 -6.23 -8.42
N MET A 94 -7.37 -6.88 -7.54
CA MET A 94 -8.67 -7.51 -7.87
C MET A 94 -9.67 -6.58 -8.56
N ALA A 95 -9.72 -5.28 -8.22
CA ALA A 95 -10.63 -4.34 -8.88
C ALA A 95 -10.30 -4.14 -10.37
N PHE A 96 -9.04 -4.26 -10.76
CA PHE A 96 -8.64 -4.26 -12.17
C PHE A 96 -9.12 -5.53 -12.87
N TYR A 97 -8.88 -6.72 -12.28
CA TYR A 97 -9.35 -8.00 -12.82
C TYR A 97 -10.88 -8.08 -12.96
N LEU A 98 -11.62 -7.45 -12.04
CA LEU A 98 -13.08 -7.37 -12.08
C LEU A 98 -13.61 -6.23 -12.97
N ASN A 99 -12.74 -5.51 -13.68
CA ASN A 99 -13.10 -4.34 -14.50
C ASN A 99 -13.82 -3.21 -13.72
N LYS A 100 -13.66 -3.14 -12.39
CA LYS A 100 -14.19 -2.05 -11.56
C LYS A 100 -13.41 -0.76 -11.75
N LEU A 101 -12.11 -0.90 -12.03
CA LEU A 101 -11.19 0.19 -12.32
C LEU A 101 -10.47 -0.13 -13.63
N ARG A 102 -10.78 0.64 -14.69
CA ARG A 102 -10.10 0.57 -15.99
C ARG A 102 -9.54 1.93 -16.35
N GLU A 103 -8.42 1.92 -17.05
CA GLU A 103 -7.78 3.11 -17.59
C GLU A 103 -8.70 3.78 -18.61
N GLY A 104 -9.02 5.05 -18.34
CA GLY A 104 -9.98 5.85 -19.11
C GLY A 104 -10.71 6.92 -18.30
N ARG A 105 -10.65 6.89 -16.95
CA ARG A 105 -11.32 7.87 -16.08
C ARG A 105 -10.44 8.50 -15.00
N LEU A 106 -9.15 8.23 -15.00
CA LEU A 106 -8.21 8.77 -13.99
C LEU A 106 -7.63 10.15 -14.37
N GLY A 107 -7.97 10.68 -15.55
CA GLY A 107 -7.44 11.95 -16.06
C GLY A 107 -8.48 12.97 -16.52
N GLU A 108 -9.78 12.71 -16.35
CA GLU A 108 -10.84 13.68 -16.72
C GLU A 108 -11.60 14.30 -15.53
N ASP A 109 -11.32 13.85 -14.30
CA ASP A 109 -11.95 14.36 -13.08
C ASP A 109 -10.98 15.15 -12.17
N ILE A 110 -10.01 15.87 -12.77
CA ILE A 110 -9.15 16.85 -12.07
C ILE A 110 -9.26 18.22 -12.73
#